data_AF-R5PER7-F1
#
_entry.id   AF-R5PER7-F1
#
_cell.length_a   1.000
_cell.length_b   1.000
_cell.length_c   1.000
_cell.angle_alpha   90.00
_cell.angle_beta   90.00
_cell.angle_gamma   90.00
#
_symmetry.space_group_name_H-M   'P 1'
#
loop_
_entity.id
_entity.type
_entity.pdbx_description
1 polymer ?
#
loop_
_entity_poly.entity_id
_entity_poly.type
_entity_poly.pdbx_seq_one_letter_code
_entity_poly.pdbx_strand_id
1 'polypeptide(L)'
;MTGNNMNQEALIPNPEDRIMCVKVGKVKRENLYEMTRKYWKVDITRARKATHVLAIVNGIVEEVYNPVDWKYTEDPQHIGRCEFLGVEDEHTTYIGKDVSAFYGKSQNPVKYINM
;
A
#
# COMPACT_ATOMS: atom_id res chain seq x y z
N MET A 1 25.51 16.18 4.32
CA MET A 1 25.31 15.90 2.88
C MET A 1 23.86 16.15 2.59
N THR A 2 23.61 17.22 1.83
CA THR A 2 22.31 17.80 1.51
C THR A 2 21.51 16.87 0.61
N GLY A 3 20.44 16.27 1.14
CA GLY A 3 19.40 15.61 0.36
C GLY A 3 18.20 16.54 0.27
N ASN A 4 17.88 16.97 -0.95
CA ASN A 4 16.77 17.84 -1.32
C ASN A 4 15.53 17.74 -0.41
N ASN A 5 15.20 18.84 0.28
CA ASN A 5 13.80 19.14 0.63
C ASN A 5 13.07 19.52 -0.67
N MET A 6 12.83 18.55 -1.55
CA MET A 6 11.74 18.68 -2.51
C MET A 6 10.47 18.51 -1.67
N ASN A 7 9.67 19.58 -1.58
CA ASN A 7 8.33 19.48 -1.02
C ASN A 7 7.55 18.47 -1.86
N GLN A 8 7.51 17.21 -1.44
CA GLN A 8 6.70 16.19 -2.09
C GLN A 8 5.23 16.60 -1.92
N GLU A 9 4.51 16.60 -3.03
CA GLU A 9 3.09 16.97 -3.00
C GLU A 9 2.31 15.95 -2.18
N ALA A 10 1.46 16.44 -1.28
CA ALA A 10 0.59 15.58 -0.51
C ALA A 10 -0.35 14.80 -1.43
N LEU A 11 -0.61 13.53 -1.11
CA LEU A 11 -1.59 12.74 -1.82
C LEU A 11 -2.99 13.32 -1.59
N ILE A 12 -3.66 13.66 -2.69
CA ILE A 12 -5.07 14.05 -2.71
C ILE A 12 -5.82 12.88 -3.36
N PRO A 13 -6.58 12.07 -2.60
CA PRO A 13 -7.25 10.89 -3.15
C PRO A 13 -8.44 11.33 -4.00
N ASN A 14 -8.66 10.67 -5.14
CA ASN A 14 -9.93 10.75 -5.84
C ASN A 14 -11.05 10.20 -4.93
N PRO A 15 -12.19 10.90 -4.76
CA PRO A 15 -13.28 10.42 -3.91
C PRO A 15 -13.81 9.02 -4.25
N GLU A 16 -13.72 8.61 -5.53
CA GLU A 16 -14.18 7.29 -5.98
C GLU A 16 -13.17 6.17 -5.69
N ASP A 17 -11.92 6.53 -5.41
CA ASP A 17 -10.86 5.57 -5.15
C ASP A 17 -10.93 5.05 -3.73
N ARG A 18 -10.88 3.73 -3.59
CA ARG A 18 -10.79 3.02 -2.31
C ARG A 18 -9.36 2.55 -2.15
N ILE A 19 -8.59 3.26 -1.34
CA ILE A 19 -7.13 3.14 -1.30
C ILE A 19 -6.68 2.38 -0.05
N MET A 20 -5.87 1.33 -0.24
CA MET A 20 -5.11 0.67 0.82
C MET A 20 -3.63 1.04 0.72
N CYS A 21 -3.14 1.89 1.63
CA CYS A 21 -1.72 2.18 1.74
C CYS A 21 -1.03 1.14 2.61
N VAL A 22 0.12 0.63 2.16
CA VAL A 22 0.89 -0.38 2.87
C VAL A 22 2.35 0.05 2.98
N LYS A 23 2.77 0.29 4.22
CA LYS A 23 4.18 0.59 4.56
C LYS A 23 5.02 -0.67 4.37
N VAL A 24 5.97 -0.60 3.46
CA VAL A 24 6.87 -1.70 3.11
C VAL A 24 8.33 -1.35 3.45
N GLY A 25 9.23 -2.32 3.33
CA GLY A 25 10.66 -2.13 3.57
C GLY A 25 11.20 -2.64 4.91
N LYS A 26 10.33 -2.94 5.89
CA LYS A 26 10.75 -3.61 7.15
C LYS A 26 11.19 -5.05 6.91
N VAL A 27 10.50 -5.77 6.03
CA VAL A 27 10.83 -7.13 5.61
C VAL A 27 11.10 -7.08 4.12
N LYS A 28 12.31 -7.47 3.72
CA LYS A 28 12.70 -7.52 2.31
C LYS A 28 12.22 -8.81 1.67
N ARG A 29 11.75 -8.68 0.43
CA ARG A 29 11.37 -9.76 -0.50
C ARG A 29 11.93 -9.44 -1.88
N GLU A 30 11.65 -10.29 -2.85
CA GLU A 30 12.22 -10.27 -4.20
C GLU A 30 12.09 -8.91 -4.90
N ASN A 31 10.93 -8.26 -4.75
CA ASN A 31 10.64 -6.94 -5.34
C ASN A 31 9.57 -6.19 -4.52
N LEU A 32 9.24 -4.97 -4.95
CA LEU A 32 8.27 -4.11 -4.26
C LEU A 32 6.86 -4.70 -4.31
N TYR A 33 6.49 -5.37 -5.40
CA TYR A 33 5.22 -6.08 -5.52
C TYR A 33 5.07 -7.17 -4.46
N GLU A 34 6.06 -8.06 -4.32
CA GLU A 34 6.06 -9.12 -3.31
C GLU A 34 6.08 -8.57 -1.88
N MET A 35 6.77 -7.45 -1.64
CA MET A 35 6.68 -6.74 -0.36
C MET A 35 5.28 -6.17 -0.08
N THR A 36 4.61 -5.67 -1.11
CA THR A 36 3.32 -4.97 -1.01
C THR A 36 2.14 -5.92 -0.98
N ARG A 37 2.21 -7.07 -1.65
CA ARG A 37 1.07 -7.95 -1.82
C ARG A 37 0.84 -8.93 -0.68
N LYS A 38 1.87 -9.27 0.09
CA LYS A 38 1.87 -10.46 0.95
C LYS A 38 1.81 -10.19 2.45
N TYR A 39 1.06 -11.09 3.09
CA TYR A 39 1.00 -11.39 4.52
C TYR A 39 0.45 -10.27 5.42
N TRP A 40 -0.58 -9.58 4.95
CA TRP A 40 -1.25 -8.53 5.72
C TRP A 40 -2.24 -9.11 6.73
N LYS A 41 -2.22 -8.59 7.96
CA LYS A 41 -3.29 -8.87 8.94
C LYS A 41 -4.38 -7.84 8.76
N VAL A 42 -5.31 -8.14 7.86
CA VAL A 42 -6.42 -7.25 7.48
C VAL A 42 -7.72 -8.02 7.44
N ASP A 43 -8.83 -7.28 7.52
CA ASP A 43 -10.14 -7.82 7.19
C ASP A 43 -10.24 -7.99 5.67
N ILE A 44 -10.43 -9.23 5.21
CA ILE A 44 -10.43 -9.56 3.78
C ILE A 44 -11.63 -8.94 3.06
N THR A 45 -12.78 -8.79 3.74
CA THR A 45 -13.99 -8.19 3.15
C THR A 45 -13.78 -6.70 2.89
N ARG A 46 -13.06 -6.01 3.77
CA ARG A 46 -12.64 -4.62 3.55
C ARG A 46 -11.56 -4.52 2.49
N ALA A 47 -10.54 -5.37 2.54
CA ALA A 47 -9.45 -5.36 1.56
C ALA A 47 -9.95 -5.57 0.12
N ARG A 48 -10.94 -6.45 -0.08
CA ARG A 48 -11.61 -6.68 -1.37
C ARG A 48 -12.30 -5.46 -1.96
N LYS A 49 -12.55 -4.41 -1.18
CA LYS A 49 -13.11 -3.15 -1.68
C LYS A 49 -12.04 -2.26 -2.31
N ALA A 50 -10.77 -2.47 -2.01
CA ALA A 50 -9.71 -1.60 -2.51
C ALA A 50 -9.70 -1.57 -4.04
N THR A 51 -9.69 -0.37 -4.62
CA THR A 51 -9.42 -0.16 -6.05
C THR A 51 -7.93 0.03 -6.31
N HIS A 52 -7.19 0.49 -5.30
CA HIS A 52 -5.74 0.71 -5.39
C HIS A 52 -5.04 0.23 -4.11
N VAL A 53 -3.87 -0.38 -4.27
CA VAL A 53 -2.95 -0.69 -3.17
C VAL A 53 -1.63 0.04 -3.41
N LEU A 54 -1.22 0.89 -2.47
CA LEU A 54 -0.06 1.77 -2.62
C LEU A 54 1.09 1.25 -1.77
N ALA A 55 2.22 0.98 -2.40
CA ALA A 55 3.48 0.65 -1.73
C ALA A 55 4.11 1.93 -1.16
N ILE A 56 4.20 2.03 0.17
CA ILE A 56 4.72 3.22 0.85
C ILE A 56 6.13 2.95 1.40
N VAL A 57 7.11 3.74 0.96
CA VAL A 57 8.47 3.75 1.49
C VAL A 57 8.76 5.14 2.05
N ASN A 58 9.17 5.22 3.32
CA ASN A 58 9.51 6.48 4.00
C ASN A 58 8.43 7.59 3.91
N GLY A 59 7.15 7.20 3.85
CA GLY A 59 6.03 8.15 3.74
C GLY A 59 5.62 8.50 2.32
N ILE A 60 6.31 7.96 1.31
CA ILE A 60 6.13 8.27 -0.11
C ILE A 60 5.60 7.05 -0.85
N VAL A 61 4.69 7.29 -1.80
CA VAL A 61 4.17 6.26 -2.70
C VAL A 61 5.24 5.93 -3.75
N GLU A 62 5.72 4.70 -3.76
CA GLU A 62 6.73 4.23 -4.72
C GLU A 62 6.14 3.44 -5.88
N GLU A 63 5.12 2.62 -5.63
CA GLU A 63 4.39 1.84 -6.65
C GLU A 63 2.90 1.76 -6.28
N VAL A 64 2.03 1.60 -7.29
CA VAL A 64 0.58 1.42 -7.12
C VAL A 64 0.14 0.18 -7.88
N TYR A 65 -0.73 -0.60 -7.26
CA TYR A 65 -1.31 -1.78 -7.89
C TYR A 65 -2.84 -1.73 -7.87
N ASN A 66 -3.43 -2.19 -8.97
CA ASN A 66 -4.85 -2.47 -9.09
C ASN A 66 -5.07 -3.93 -8.66
N PRO A 67 -5.64 -4.18 -7.47
CA PRO A 67 -5.86 -5.54 -6.99
C PRO A 67 -6.99 -6.20 -7.79
N VAL A 68 -6.73 -7.41 -8.28
CA VAL A 68 -7.67 -8.24 -9.04
C VAL A 68 -8.36 -9.25 -8.13
N ASP A 69 -7.62 -9.83 -7.18
CA ASP A 69 -8.16 -10.79 -6.22
C ASP A 69 -7.49 -10.67 -4.85
N TRP A 70 -8.23 -10.99 -3.79
CA TRP A 70 -7.76 -11.06 -2.41
C TRP A 70 -8.11 -12.41 -1.81
N LYS A 71 -7.10 -13.06 -1.26
CA LYS A 71 -7.22 -14.36 -0.59
C LYS A 71 -6.45 -14.40 0.71
N TYR A 72 -6.75 -15.41 1.52
CA TYR A 72 -5.83 -15.81 2.60
C TYR A 72 -4.60 -16.46 1.98
N THR A 73 -3.43 -16.21 2.57
CA THR A 73 -2.20 -16.86 2.15
C THR A 73 -2.28 -18.37 2.38
N GLU A 74 -1.69 -19.12 1.46
CA GLU A 74 -1.48 -20.57 1.58
C GLU A 74 -0.15 -20.90 2.29
N ASP A 75 0.67 -19.89 2.58
CA ASP A 75 1.93 -20.07 3.30
C ASP A 75 1.66 -20.49 4.76
N PRO A 76 2.08 -21.71 5.17
CA PRO A 76 1.82 -22.23 6.52
C PRO A 76 2.52 -21.41 7.62
N GLN A 77 3.53 -20.59 7.30
CA GLN A 77 4.18 -19.71 8.28
C GLN A 77 3.37 -18.44 8.57
N HIS A 78 2.36 -18.14 7.74
CA HIS A 78 1.60 -16.90 7.77
C HIS A 78 0.08 -17.11 7.81
N ILE A 79 -0.37 -18.20 8.43
CA ILE A 79 -1.79 -18.56 8.58
C ILE A 79 -2.64 -17.36 9.05
N GLY A 80 -3.77 -17.16 8.37
CA GLY A 80 -4.74 -16.10 8.66
C GLY A 80 -4.34 -14.70 8.14
N ARG A 81 -3.19 -14.57 7.46
CA ARG A 81 -2.82 -13.35 6.74
C ARG A 81 -3.44 -13.36 5.34
N CYS A 82 -3.71 -12.16 4.81
CA CYS A 82 -4.23 -11.96 3.47
C CYS A 82 -3.12 -11.54 2.50
N GLU A 83 -3.35 -11.82 1.23
CA GLU A 83 -2.55 -11.36 0.12
C GLU A 83 -3.44 -11.04 -1.08
N PHE A 84 -2.92 -10.23 -2.01
CA PHE A 84 -3.62 -9.93 -3.27
C PHE A 84 -2.85 -10.41 -4.49
N LEU A 85 -3.57 -10.64 -5.57
CA LEU A 85 -3.08 -10.65 -6.95
C LEU A 85 -3.50 -9.34 -7.59
N GLY A 86 -2.62 -8.74 -8.40
CA GLY A 86 -2.86 -7.42 -8.94
C GLY A 86 -1.81 -7.04 -9.96
N VAL A 87 -2.08 -5.97 -10.70
CA VAL A 87 -1.21 -5.45 -11.75
C VAL A 87 -0.75 -4.06 -11.36
N GLU A 88 0.51 -3.74 -11.64
CA GLU A 88 1.05 -2.39 -11.46
C GLU A 88 0.31 -1.40 -12.36
N ASP A 89 -0.02 -0.23 -11.81
CA ASP A 89 -0.64 0.86 -12.56
C ASP A 89 0.41 1.91 -12.93
N GLU A 90 1.01 1.75 -14.10
CA GLU A 90 2.01 2.68 -14.65
C GLU A 90 1.43 4.07 -14.99
N HIS A 91 0.10 4.20 -15.06
CA HIS A 91 -0.59 5.45 -15.42
C HIS A 91 -1.14 6.20 -14.21
N THR A 92 -0.89 5.71 -13.00
CA THR A 92 -1.37 6.32 -11.76
C THR A 92 -0.74 7.71 -11.52
N THR A 93 -1.52 8.60 -10.90
CA THR A 93 -1.05 9.94 -10.49
C THR A 93 -0.52 9.97 -9.05
N TYR A 94 -0.54 8.83 -8.36
CA TYR A 94 -0.18 8.74 -6.94
C TYR A 94 1.31 8.54 -6.67
N ILE A 95 2.13 8.13 -7.65
CA ILE A 95 3.57 7.95 -7.46
C ILE A 95 4.23 9.26 -7.01
N GLY A 96 5.15 9.16 -6.04
CA GLY A 96 5.90 10.28 -5.49
C GLY A 96 5.12 11.18 -4.54
N LYS A 97 3.83 10.90 -4.29
CA LYS A 97 3.02 11.68 -3.35
C LYS A 97 3.33 11.32 -1.90
N ASP A 98 3.30 12.32 -1.03
CA ASP A 98 3.42 12.13 0.42
C ASP A 98 2.10 11.69 1.03
N VAL A 99 2.14 10.63 1.83
CA VAL A 99 0.97 10.12 2.57
C VAL A 99 1.03 10.42 4.05
N SER A 100 2.04 11.15 4.52
CA SER A 100 2.30 11.38 5.95
C SER A 100 1.11 12.02 6.66
N ALA A 101 0.35 12.89 5.98
CA ALA A 101 -0.86 13.51 6.50
C ALA A 101 -1.95 12.49 6.94
N PHE A 102 -1.98 11.29 6.36
CA PHE A 102 -2.95 10.24 6.72
C PHE A 102 -2.52 9.43 7.95
N TYR A 103 -1.26 9.54 8.37
CA TYR A 103 -0.71 8.81 9.49
C TYR A 103 -0.52 9.74 10.68
N GLY A 104 -1.38 9.59 11.69
CA GLY A 104 -1.13 10.14 13.03
C GLY A 104 -0.05 9.33 13.77
N LYS A 105 -0.20 9.16 15.09
CA LYS A 105 0.73 8.36 15.93
C LYS A 105 0.66 6.83 15.70
N SER A 106 -0.07 6.38 14.67
CA SER A 106 -0.32 4.96 14.43
C SER A 106 0.90 4.24 13.86
N GLN A 107 1.24 3.11 14.48
CA GLN A 107 2.29 2.20 14.01
C GLN A 107 1.74 1.13 13.04
N ASN A 108 0.45 1.16 12.70
CA ASN A 108 -0.12 0.18 11.76
C ASN A 108 0.49 0.40 10.36
N PRO A 109 1.11 -0.63 9.75
CA PRO A 109 1.64 -0.50 8.40
C PRO A 109 0.55 -0.33 7.35
N VAL A 110 -0.70 -0.73 7.64
CA VAL A 110 -1.84 -0.60 6.74
C VAL A 110 -2.67 0.62 7.10
N LYS A 111 -3.04 1.41 6.10
CA LYS A 111 -4.00 2.50 6.20
C LYS A 111 -5.04 2.41 5.08
N TYR A 112 -6.27 2.70 5.43
CA TYR A 112 -7.39 2.76 4.50
C TYR A 112 -7.80 4.22 4.30
N ILE A 113 -8.05 4.60 3.05
CA ILE A 113 -8.55 5.91 2.65
C ILE A 113 -9.83 5.64 1.82
N ASN A 114 -10.89 6.41 2.08
CA ASN A 114 -12.21 6.27 1.45
C ASN A 114 -12.83 4.84 1.57
N MET A 115 -12.61 4.16 2.70
CA MET A 115 -13.02 2.76 2.93
C MET A 115 -13.57 2.48 4.31
#